data_AF-A0A7L0JGM0-F1
#
_entry.id   AF-A0A7L0JGM0-F1
#
_cell.length_a   1.000
_cell.length_b   1.000
_cell.length_c   1.000
_cell.angle_alpha   90.00
_cell.angle_beta   90.00
_cell.angle_gamma   90.00
#
_symmetry.space_group_name_H-M   'P 1'
#
loop_
_entity.id
_entity.type
_entity.pdbx_description
1 polymer ?
#
loop_
_entity_poly.entity_id
_entity_poly.type
_entity_poly.pdbx_seq_one_letter_code
_entity_poly.pdbx_strand_id
1 'polypeptide(L)' 'GSAGSQSMRKFSCVNLRTRQLNIKNFVKYEKHHIPISAIVFITRNGIRICVSPDQKWVQTAMKKIDQR' A
#
# COMPACT_ATOMS: atom_id res chain seq x y z
N GLY A 1 4.82 -25.19 -23.97
CA GLY A 1 4.80 -24.68 -22.58
C GLY A 1 5.72 -23.48 -22.47
N SER A 2 5.62 -22.62 -21.47
CA SER A 2 4.69 -22.65 -20.32
C SER A 2 4.40 -21.21 -19.89
N ALA A 3 3.12 -20.88 -19.64
CA ALA A 3 2.76 -19.56 -19.13
C ALA A 3 3.21 -19.45 -17.66
N GLY A 4 4.36 -18.82 -17.43
CA GLY A 4 4.90 -18.59 -16.09
C GLY A 4 4.05 -17.60 -15.32
N SER A 5 3.15 -18.10 -14.47
CA SER A 5 2.32 -17.31 -13.56
C SER A 5 3.16 -16.72 -12.42
N GLN A 6 3.94 -15.68 -12.73
CA GLN A 6 4.78 -14.99 -11.76
C GLN A 6 3.88 -14.27 -10.73
N SER A 7 3.78 -14.85 -9.54
CA SER A 7 2.87 -14.41 -8.47
C SER A 7 2.99 -12.91 -8.18
N MET A 8 1.91 -12.16 -8.43
CA MET A 8 1.90 -10.70 -8.32
C MET A 8 2.11 -10.21 -6.89
N ARG A 9 3.27 -9.61 -6.63
CA ARG A 9 3.52 -8.80 -5.41
C ARG A 9 2.78 -7.45 -5.49
N LYS A 10 1.50 -7.39 -5.18
CA LYS A 10 0.62 -6.20 -5.39
C LYS A 10 1.04 -4.80 -4.80
N PHE A 11 2.06 -4.57 -3.94
CA PHE A 11 2.33 -3.23 -3.28
C PHE A 11 3.23 -3.19 -1.99
N SER A 12 3.00 -2.35 -0.95
CA SER A 12 2.13 -2.55 0.27
C SER A 12 1.54 -1.30 0.97
N CYS A 13 0.67 -1.51 1.99
CA CYS A 13 0.21 -0.47 2.92
C CYS A 13 0.32 -0.88 4.39
N VAL A 14 1.56 -0.95 4.87
CA VAL A 14 1.87 -1.11 6.29
C VAL A 14 2.10 0.28 6.89
N ASN A 15 1.36 0.60 7.95
CA ASN A 15 1.73 1.74 8.80
C ASN A 15 2.98 1.33 9.58
N LEU A 16 4.15 1.67 9.04
CA LEU A 16 5.43 1.37 9.67
C LEU A 16 5.52 2.11 11.00
N ARG A 17 5.88 1.39 12.08
CA ARG A 17 6.13 2.03 13.37
C ARG A 17 7.37 2.93 13.24
N THR A 18 7.14 4.25 13.27
CA THR A 18 8.21 5.27 13.23
C THR A 18 8.93 5.46 14.55
N ARG A 19 8.37 4.96 15.67
CA ARG A 19 8.99 5.00 17.00
C ARG A 19 9.95 3.82 17.16
N GLN A 20 11.16 4.12 17.64
CA GLN A 20 12.16 3.11 18.00
C GLN A 20 11.60 2.13 19.03
N LEU A 21 11.71 0.83 18.73
CA LEU A 21 11.26 -0.24 19.62
C LEU A 21 12.43 -0.69 20.51
N ASN A 22 12.11 -1.08 21.75
CA ASN A 22 13.09 -1.66 22.67
C ASN A 22 13.52 -3.04 22.14
N ILE A 23 14.80 -3.18 21.76
CA ILE A 23 15.31 -4.35 21.06
C ILE A 23 15.53 -5.59 21.95
N LYS A 24 15.45 -5.46 23.28
CA LYS A 24 15.85 -6.50 24.25
C LYS A 24 15.14 -7.85 24.09
N ASN A 25 13.97 -7.87 23.43
CA ASN A 25 13.14 -9.06 23.26
C ASN A 25 13.03 -9.55 21.81
N PHE A 26 13.86 -9.04 20.87
CA PHE A 26 13.85 -9.49 19.48
C PHE A 26 14.79 -10.70 19.27
N VAL A 27 14.24 -11.78 18.71
CA VAL A 27 14.94 -13.08 18.54
C VAL A 27 15.30 -13.36 17.06
N LYS A 28 14.51 -12.89 16.10
CA LYS A 28 14.76 -13.01 14.65
C LYS A 28 14.08 -11.88 13.87
N TYR A 29 14.48 -11.68 12.62
CA TYR A 29 13.84 -10.76 11.67
C TYR A 29 13.63 -11.43 10.31
N GLU A 30 12.59 -11.00 9.58
CA GLU A 30 12.29 -11.48 8.23
C GLU A 30 12.04 -10.27 7.31
N LYS A 31 12.62 -10.28 6.09
CA LYS A 31 12.51 -9.18 5.12
C LYS A 31 11.34 -9.43 4.17
N HIS A 32 10.18 -8.87 4.50
CA HIS A 32 9.01 -8.91 3.62
C HIS A 32 9.14 -7.96 2.42
N HIS A 33 8.91 -8.50 1.23
CA HIS A 33 8.81 -7.75 -0.03
C HIS A 33 7.33 -7.74 -0.53
N ILE A 34 6.37 -7.49 0.36
CA ILE A 34 4.94 -7.94 0.32
C ILE A 34 3.90 -6.76 0.24
N PRO A 35 2.56 -6.95 -0.01
CA PRO A 35 1.81 -6.12 -0.98
C PRO A 35 0.53 -5.28 -0.60
N ILE A 36 0.02 -4.49 -1.59
CA ILE A 36 -1.26 -3.72 -1.78
C ILE A 36 -2.38 -3.64 -0.72
N SER A 37 -2.40 -2.61 0.14
CA SER A 37 -3.66 -1.99 0.62
C SER A 37 -3.68 -0.44 0.66
N ALA A 38 -3.10 0.24 -0.34
CA ALA A 38 -3.21 1.69 -0.52
C ALA A 38 -4.05 1.98 -1.76
N ILE A 39 -4.83 3.06 -1.73
CA ILE A 39 -5.34 3.69 -2.94
C ILE A 39 -4.22 4.58 -3.49
N VAL A 40 -3.98 4.51 -4.80
CA VAL A 40 -3.05 5.39 -5.50
C VAL A 40 -3.87 6.35 -6.35
N PHE A 41 -4.10 7.56 -5.85
CA PHE A 41 -4.70 8.61 -6.68
C PHE A 41 -3.68 9.07 -7.72
N ILE A 42 -4.12 9.23 -8.96
CA ILE A 42 -3.33 9.79 -10.06
C ILE A 42 -3.92 11.15 -10.42
N THR A 43 -3.14 12.21 -10.28
CA THR A 43 -3.58 13.57 -10.65
C THR A 43 -3.56 13.78 -12.16
N ARG A 44 -4.20 14.86 -12.65
CA ARG A 44 -4.20 15.23 -14.09
C ARG A 44 -2.79 15.43 -14.66
N ASN A 45 -1.83 15.85 -13.84
CA ASN A 45 -0.41 15.98 -14.20
C ASN A 45 0.43 14.74 -13.85
N GLY A 46 -0.20 13.58 -13.59
CA GLY A 46 0.47 12.27 -13.46
C GLY A 46 1.05 11.94 -12.08
N ILE A 47 0.87 12.78 -11.06
CA ILE A 47 1.40 12.55 -9.71
C ILE A 47 0.63 11.41 -9.04
N ARG A 48 1.36 10.44 -8.49
CA ARG A 48 0.82 9.27 -7.75
C ARG A 48 0.84 9.53 -6.25
N ILE A 49 -0.31 9.47 -5.60
CA ILE A 49 -0.47 9.73 -4.16
C ILE A 49 -1.02 8.46 -3.48
N CYS A 50 -0.17 7.79 -2.71
CA CYS A 50 -0.56 6.62 -1.90
C CYS A 50 -1.29 7.08 -0.63
N VAL A 51 -2.49 6.56 -0.39
CA VAL A 51 -3.30 6.85 0.81
C VAL A 51 -3.92 5.57 1.36
N SER A 52 -4.14 5.51 2.68
CA SER A 52 -4.95 4.44 3.26
C SER A 52 -6.41 4.58 2.79
N PRO A 53 -7.07 3.47 2.37
CA PRO A 53 -8.48 3.44 1.96
C PRO A 53 -9.47 3.74 3.10
N ASP A 54 -9.00 3.71 4.35
CA ASP A 54 -9.82 3.79 5.56
C ASP A 54 -10.21 5.25 5.90
N GLN A 55 -9.57 6.22 5.25
CA GLN A 55 -9.88 7.63 5.42
C GLN A 55 -11.18 8.01 4.68
N LYS A 56 -12.15 8.56 5.41
CA LYS A 56 -13.46 8.97 4.85
C LYS A 56 -13.35 9.84 3.59
N TRP A 57 -12.38 10.76 3.55
CA TRP A 57 -12.18 11.64 2.39
C TRP A 57 -11.70 10.87 1.15
N VAL A 58 -10.92 9.79 1.31
CA VAL A 58 -10.45 8.93 0.21
C VAL A 58 -11.64 8.23 -0.43
N GLN A 59 -12.54 7.68 0.39
CA GLN A 59 -13.75 7.01 -0.08
C GLN A 59 -14.70 7.97 -0.82
N THR A 60 -14.86 9.20 -0.33
CA THR A 60 -15.61 10.26 -1.02
C THR A 60 -14.94 10.67 -2.33
N ALA A 61 -13.61 10.78 -2.35
CA ALA A 61 -12.85 11.11 -3.56
C ALA A 61 -12.95 10.02 -4.63
N MET A 62 -12.84 8.74 -4.26
CA MET A 62 -13.05 7.60 -5.15
C MET A 62 -14.43 7.67 -5.82
N LYS A 63 -15.52 7.73 -5.04
CA LYS A 63 -16.89 7.83 -5.56
C LYS A 63 -17.08 8.98 -6.55
N LYS A 64 -16.45 10.14 -6.29
CA LYS A 64 -16.53 11.32 -7.17
C LYS A 64 -15.69 11.19 -8.45
N ILE A 65 -14.68 10.33 -8.45
CA ILE A 65 -13.86 10.01 -9.64
C ILE A 65 -14.56 8.95 -10.48
N ASP A 66 -15.11 7.91 -9.85
CA ASP A 66 -15.83 6.80 -10.53
C ASP A 66 -17.16 7.25 -11.18
N GLN A 67 -17.67 8.44 -10.83
CA GLN A 67 -18.86 9.08 -11.40
C GLN A 67 -18.57 10.01 -12.60
N ARG A 68 -17.34 10.04 -13.12
CA ARG A 68 -16.94 10.84 -14.29
C ARG A 68 -16.79 10.00 -15.54
#